data_AF-G0MG51-F1
#
_entry.id   AF-G0MG51-F1
#
_cell.length_a   1.000
_cell.length_b   1.000
_cell.length_c   1.000
_cell.angle_alpha   90.00
_cell.angle_beta   90.00
_cell.angle_gamma   90.00
#
_symmetry.space_group_name_H-M   'P 1'
#
loop_
_entity.id
_entity.type
_entity.pdbx_description
1 polymer ?
#
loop_
_entity_poly.entity_id
_entity_poly.type
_entity_poly.pdbx_seq_one_letter_code
_entity_poly.pdbx_strand_id
1 'polypeptide(L)'
;MSTSLSTPSASSSTSSPSQCGICGVVKHEPYKCPRCSLLYCTIKCYRNPKHSECSEKFYQEQIKAELSGKKADISHKGDDYREKMQKFLDGDWSGIEEGEPLDSDDDGENDEEEMNKWQRQEDEAIKKTIESTIDDYELDDSEIDRRMTALGLSEDVDELLNTLTPEEREAFKQLAAEMQQEELGLDSSCFNLRKK
;
A
#
# COMPACT_ATOMS: atom_id res chain seq x y z
N MET A 1 -18.48 -61.17 14.80
CA MET A 1 -19.34 -60.02 15.16
C MET A 1 -18.61 -58.80 14.62
N SER A 2 -18.91 -58.45 13.37
CA SER A 2 -18.19 -57.43 12.60
C SER A 2 -18.98 -56.14 12.68
N THR A 3 -18.46 -55.13 13.38
CA THR A 3 -19.07 -53.79 13.43
C THR A 3 -18.42 -52.90 12.38
N SER A 4 -19.20 -52.59 11.36
CA SER A 4 -18.92 -51.65 10.28
C SER A 4 -18.82 -50.20 10.80
N LEU A 5 -17.67 -49.55 10.57
CA LEU A 5 -17.51 -48.11 10.72
C LEU A 5 -18.33 -47.40 9.64
N SER A 6 -19.28 -46.58 10.08
CA SER A 6 -20.00 -45.64 9.21
C SER A 6 -19.16 -44.36 9.12
N THR A 7 -18.64 -44.09 7.93
CA THR A 7 -17.99 -42.83 7.57
C THR A 7 -19.04 -41.72 7.45
N PRO A 8 -18.85 -40.53 8.06
CA PRO A 8 -19.67 -39.37 7.72
C PRO A 8 -19.24 -38.85 6.34
N SER A 9 -20.19 -38.89 5.41
CA SER A 9 -20.08 -38.33 4.07
C SER A 9 -19.91 -36.81 4.16
N ALA A 10 -18.74 -36.31 3.80
CA ALA A 10 -18.51 -34.89 3.59
C ALA A 10 -19.30 -34.46 2.35
N SER A 11 -20.47 -33.86 2.58
CA SER A 11 -21.22 -33.15 1.56
C SER A 11 -20.49 -31.87 1.18
N SER A 12 -19.54 -32.00 0.25
CA SER A 12 -18.93 -30.87 -0.45
C SER A 12 -19.98 -30.24 -1.36
N SER A 13 -20.65 -29.20 -0.87
CA SER A 13 -21.48 -28.32 -1.69
C SER A 13 -20.60 -27.66 -2.75
N THR A 14 -20.64 -28.15 -3.98
CA THR A 14 -19.96 -27.55 -5.13
C THR A 14 -20.61 -26.20 -5.42
N SER A 15 -20.10 -25.13 -4.84
CA SER A 15 -20.45 -23.75 -5.20
C SER A 15 -19.97 -23.50 -6.63
N SER A 16 -20.89 -23.18 -7.52
CA SER A 16 -20.57 -22.76 -8.89
C SER A 16 -19.72 -21.49 -8.84
N PRO A 17 -18.60 -21.43 -9.58
CA PRO A 17 -17.70 -20.29 -9.53
C PRO A 17 -18.44 -19.03 -9.96
N SER A 18 -18.40 -18.01 -9.10
CA SER A 18 -19.15 -16.77 -9.25
C SER A 18 -18.20 -15.59 -9.46
N GLN A 19 -18.59 -14.64 -10.30
CA GLN A 19 -17.75 -13.52 -10.71
C GLN A 19 -17.83 -12.36 -9.71
N CYS A 20 -16.69 -11.71 -9.45
CA CYS A 20 -16.65 -10.46 -8.70
C CYS A 20 -17.29 -9.32 -9.50
N GLY A 21 -18.27 -8.61 -8.93
CA GLY A 21 -18.95 -7.49 -9.57
C GLY A 21 -18.09 -6.22 -9.75
N ILE A 22 -16.83 -6.24 -9.32
CA ILE A 22 -15.94 -5.07 -9.30
C ILE A 22 -14.76 -5.23 -10.25
N CYS A 23 -14.01 -6.34 -10.10
CA CYS A 23 -12.84 -6.65 -10.91
C CYS A 23 -13.07 -7.73 -11.97
N GLY A 24 -14.24 -8.37 -11.99
CA GLY A 24 -14.56 -9.40 -12.98
C GLY A 24 -13.84 -10.73 -12.80
N VAL A 25 -13.04 -10.91 -11.75
CA VAL A 25 -12.34 -12.18 -11.47
C VAL A 25 -13.34 -13.22 -10.99
N VAL A 26 -13.25 -14.43 -11.54
CA VAL A 26 -14.06 -15.58 -11.15
C VAL A 26 -13.43 -16.26 -9.94
N LYS A 27 -14.19 -16.46 -8.87
CA LYS A 27 -13.76 -17.23 -7.68
C LYS A 27 -14.81 -18.28 -7.31
N HIS A 28 -14.35 -19.39 -6.73
CA HIS A 28 -15.23 -20.45 -6.25
C HIS A 28 -16.10 -20.02 -5.06
N GLU A 29 -15.66 -19.04 -4.27
CA GLU A 29 -16.41 -18.50 -3.13
C GLU A 29 -16.20 -16.98 -2.99
N PRO A 30 -16.96 -16.14 -3.72
CA PRO A 30 -16.93 -14.70 -3.50
C PRO A 30 -17.73 -14.31 -2.25
N TYR A 31 -17.23 -13.32 -1.51
CA TYR A 31 -17.92 -12.72 -0.37
C TYR A 31 -19.10 -11.87 -0.85
N LYS A 32 -20.14 -11.78 -0.02
CA LYS A 32 -21.37 -11.02 -0.32
C LYS A 32 -21.52 -9.86 0.66
N CYS A 33 -21.70 -8.65 0.13
CA CYS A 33 -21.95 -7.47 0.97
C CYS A 33 -23.37 -7.54 1.60
N PRO A 34 -23.53 -7.38 2.92
CA PRO A 34 -24.85 -7.47 3.57
C PRO A 34 -25.77 -6.29 3.25
N ARG A 35 -25.23 -5.16 2.76
CA ARG A 35 -26.01 -3.95 2.44
C ARG A 35 -26.56 -3.95 1.03
N CYS A 36 -25.71 -4.23 0.04
CA CYS A 36 -26.06 -4.13 -1.37
C CYS A 36 -26.09 -5.48 -2.08
N SER A 37 -25.81 -6.59 -1.38
CA SER A 37 -25.76 -7.96 -1.92
C SER A 37 -24.73 -8.22 -3.02
N LEU A 38 -23.81 -7.26 -3.25
CA LEU A 38 -22.76 -7.36 -4.27
C LEU A 38 -21.71 -8.41 -3.90
N LEU A 39 -21.32 -9.22 -4.89
CA LEU A 39 -20.27 -10.24 -4.76
C LEU A 39 -18.88 -9.64 -5.02
N TYR A 40 -17.95 -9.83 -4.08
CA TYR A 40 -16.58 -9.34 -4.15
C TYR A 40 -15.56 -10.43 -3.78
N CYS A 41 -14.36 -10.37 -4.35
CA CYS A 41 -13.37 -11.44 -4.22
C CYS A 41 -12.28 -11.17 -3.15
N THR A 42 -12.05 -9.90 -2.80
CA THR A 42 -11.02 -9.46 -1.84
C THR A 42 -11.43 -8.14 -1.17
N ILE A 43 -10.78 -7.79 -0.06
CA ILE A 43 -11.03 -6.51 0.63
C ILE A 43 -10.70 -5.28 -0.24
N LYS A 44 -9.75 -5.42 -1.18
CA LYS A 44 -9.45 -4.38 -2.18
C LYS A 44 -10.66 -4.11 -3.08
N CYS A 45 -11.41 -5.15 -3.45
CA CYS A 45 -12.67 -4.99 -4.16
C CYS A 45 -13.74 -4.36 -3.25
N TYR A 46 -13.84 -4.79 -1.99
CA TYR A 46 -14.80 -4.19 -1.05
C TYR A 46 -14.60 -2.67 -0.84
N ARG A 47 -13.34 -2.20 -0.82
CA ARG A 47 -12.95 -0.78 -0.67
C ARG A 47 -12.84 -0.01 -1.99
N ASN A 48 -13.14 -0.64 -3.13
CA ASN A 48 -13.01 0.00 -4.43
C ASN A 48 -14.02 1.16 -4.57
N PRO A 49 -13.70 2.23 -5.33
CA PRO A 49 -14.65 3.34 -5.59
C PRO A 49 -16.02 2.88 -6.10
N LYS A 50 -16.12 1.75 -6.82
CA LYS A 50 -17.41 1.19 -7.26
C LYS A 50 -18.31 0.71 -6.11
N HIS A 51 -17.75 0.47 -4.92
CA HIS A 51 -18.44 0.02 -3.71
C HIS A 51 -18.11 0.90 -2.49
N SER A 52 -17.67 2.15 -2.72
CA SER A 52 -17.27 3.07 -1.65
C SER A 52 -18.44 3.37 -0.70
N GLU A 53 -19.64 3.60 -1.23
CA GLU A 53 -20.80 4.02 -0.44
C GLU A 53 -21.17 3.03 0.69
N CYS A 54 -21.09 1.73 0.44
CA CYS A 54 -21.35 0.72 1.48
C CYS A 54 -20.16 0.55 2.42
N SER A 55 -18.94 0.62 1.89
CA SER A 55 -17.73 0.46 2.69
C SER A 55 -17.52 1.63 3.66
N GLU A 56 -17.71 2.86 3.21
CA GLU A 56 -17.53 4.08 4.00
C GLU A 56 -18.57 4.19 5.11
N LYS A 57 -19.84 3.92 4.83
CA LYS A 57 -20.89 3.92 5.87
C LYS A 57 -20.57 2.90 6.96
N PHE A 58 -20.10 1.71 6.59
CA PHE A 58 -19.65 0.72 7.55
C PHE A 58 -18.48 1.24 8.41
N TYR A 59 -17.41 1.79 7.79
CA TYR A 59 -16.28 2.33 8.55
C TYR A 59 -16.70 3.48 9.47
N GLN A 60 -17.53 4.40 9.00
CA GLN A 60 -18.05 5.51 9.80
C GLN A 60 -18.85 5.00 11.01
N GLU A 61 -19.71 4.00 10.84
CA GLU A 61 -20.47 3.41 11.92
C GLU A 61 -19.57 2.71 12.94
N GLN A 62 -18.55 1.97 12.49
CA GLN A 62 -17.58 1.34 13.39
C GLN A 62 -16.79 2.38 14.20
N ILE A 63 -16.32 3.45 13.55
CA ILE A 63 -15.62 4.56 14.23
C ILE A 63 -16.54 5.25 15.23
N LYS A 64 -17.78 5.55 14.84
CA LYS A 64 -18.77 6.16 15.76
C LYS A 64 -19.09 5.27 16.94
N ALA A 65 -19.23 3.96 16.73
CA ALA A 65 -19.47 3.00 17.81
C ALA A 65 -18.29 2.99 18.80
N GLU A 66 -17.06 2.87 18.30
CA GLU A 66 -15.84 2.91 19.10
C GLU A 66 -15.67 4.22 19.89
N LEU A 67 -15.94 5.36 19.24
CA LEU A 67 -15.88 6.68 19.88
C LEU A 67 -17.01 6.87 20.90
N SER A 68 -18.20 6.33 20.66
CA SER A 68 -19.33 6.45 21.58
C SER A 68 -19.14 5.68 22.89
N GLY A 69 -18.37 4.58 22.85
CA GLY A 69 -17.98 3.82 24.04
C GLY A 69 -16.83 4.48 24.82
N LYS A 70 -16.01 5.27 24.12
CA LYS A 70 -14.93 6.08 24.70
C LYS A 70 -15.45 7.50 24.94
N LYS A 71 -16.37 7.66 25.91
CA LYS A 71 -16.49 8.96 26.58
C LYS A 71 -15.15 9.20 27.27
N ALA A 72 -14.24 9.89 26.58
CA ALA A 72 -13.12 10.49 27.26
C ALA A 72 -13.71 11.30 28.42
N ASP A 73 -13.08 11.22 29.57
CA ASP A 73 -13.45 11.91 30.80
C ASP A 73 -13.18 13.43 30.62
N ILE A 74 -13.84 14.02 29.63
CA ILE A 74 -13.73 15.42 29.21
C ILE A 74 -14.68 16.27 30.06
N SER A 75 -15.02 15.81 31.27
CA SER A 75 -16.12 16.41 32.02
C SER A 75 -15.83 17.84 32.52
N HIS A 76 -14.59 18.31 32.46
CA HIS A 76 -14.25 19.70 32.82
C HIS A 76 -13.09 20.29 31.99
N LYS A 77 -11.99 19.54 31.78
CA LYS A 77 -10.78 20.08 31.12
C LYS A 77 -10.95 20.45 29.63
N GLY A 78 -11.84 19.79 28.89
CA GLY A 78 -12.01 20.09 27.47
C GLY A 78 -12.90 21.29 27.20
N ASP A 79 -13.86 21.58 28.08
CA ASP A 79 -14.69 22.79 27.95
C ASP A 79 -13.88 24.04 28.34
N ASP A 80 -13.04 23.95 29.38
CA ASP A 80 -12.10 25.02 29.74
C ASP A 80 -11.12 25.34 28.59
N TYR A 81 -10.58 24.31 27.94
CA TYR A 81 -9.66 24.48 26.80
C TYR A 81 -10.36 25.07 25.57
N ARG A 82 -11.59 24.62 25.27
CA ARG A 82 -12.40 25.15 24.18
C ARG A 82 -12.78 26.62 24.41
N GLU A 83 -13.16 26.97 25.62
CA GLU A 83 -13.45 28.36 25.99
C GLU A 83 -12.20 29.25 25.88
N LYS A 84 -11.03 28.77 26.31
CA LYS A 84 -9.76 29.48 26.17
C LYS A 84 -9.38 29.69 24.70
N MET A 85 -9.49 28.65 23.86
CA MET A 85 -9.28 28.74 22.42
C MET A 85 -10.22 29.74 21.74
N GLN A 86 -11.49 29.78 22.16
CA GLN A 86 -12.48 30.68 21.57
C GLN A 86 -12.18 32.15 21.91
N LYS A 87 -11.79 32.46 23.16
CA LYS A 87 -11.33 33.81 23.56
C LYS A 87 -10.10 34.28 22.77
N PHE A 88 -9.18 33.36 22.43
CA PHE A 88 -8.04 33.67 21.55
C PHE A 88 -8.45 34.02 20.13
N LEU A 89 -9.41 33.29 19.54
CA LEU A 89 -9.93 33.59 18.20
C LEU A 89 -10.70 34.91 18.16
N ASP A 90 -11.36 35.28 19.27
CA ASP A 90 -12.08 36.54 19.42
C ASP A 90 -11.16 37.75 19.71
N GLY A 91 -9.84 37.53 19.75
CA GLY A 91 -8.83 38.59 19.89
C GLY A 91 -8.60 39.10 21.31
N ASP A 92 -9.15 38.41 22.32
CA ASP A 92 -8.92 38.73 23.72
C ASP A 92 -7.64 38.03 24.23
N TRP A 93 -6.51 38.73 24.09
CA TRP A 93 -5.19 38.25 24.54
C TRP A 93 -4.93 38.55 26.03
N SER A 94 -5.88 39.18 26.74
CA SER A 94 -5.68 39.71 28.09
C SER A 94 -5.41 38.66 29.19
N GLY A 95 -5.63 37.37 28.88
CA GLY A 95 -5.39 36.23 29.78
C GLY A 95 -4.13 35.42 29.48
N ILE A 96 -3.27 35.84 28.54
CA ILE A 96 -1.89 35.36 28.43
C ILE A 96 -1.06 36.25 29.35
N GLU A 97 -0.98 35.87 30.63
CA GLU A 97 0.25 36.14 31.37
C GLU A 97 1.38 35.58 30.51
N GLU A 98 2.41 36.38 30.23
CA GLU A 98 3.62 35.94 29.55
C GLU A 98 4.16 34.73 30.32
N GLY A 99 3.69 33.55 29.92
CA GLY A 99 4.14 32.29 30.49
C GLY A 99 5.64 32.29 30.33
N GLU A 100 6.32 31.95 31.41
CA GLU A 100 7.74 31.68 31.43
C GLU A 100 8.11 30.96 30.13
N PRO A 101 9.17 31.41 29.42
CA PRO A 101 9.61 30.71 28.22
C PRO A 101 9.68 29.23 28.60
N LEU A 102 9.01 28.37 27.81
CA LEU A 102 9.04 26.92 28.01
C LEU A 102 10.52 26.53 28.03
N ASP A 103 11.06 26.40 29.24
CA ASP A 103 12.39 25.91 29.45
C ASP A 103 12.32 24.43 29.14
N SER A 104 13.04 24.03 28.11
CA SER A 104 13.17 22.64 27.71
C SER A 104 14.23 21.95 28.56
N ASP A 105 14.39 22.35 29.82
CA ASP A 105 15.19 21.64 30.82
C ASP A 105 14.22 20.97 31.81
N ASP A 106 13.72 19.80 31.40
CA ASP A 106 13.35 18.77 32.37
C ASP A 106 14.67 18.23 32.93
N ASP A 107 15.10 18.79 34.06
CA ASP A 107 16.12 18.22 34.95
C ASP A 107 15.59 16.90 35.57
N GLY A 108 15.30 15.92 34.72
CA GLY A 108 15.03 14.54 35.07
C GLY A 108 16.32 13.75 34.93
N GLU A 109 17.00 13.50 36.05
CA GLU A 109 18.15 12.60 36.12
C GLU A 109 17.80 11.25 35.46
N ASN A 110 18.41 11.01 34.30
CA ASN A 110 18.65 9.71 33.67
C ASN A 110 17.47 8.72 33.61
N ASP A 111 16.86 8.61 32.42
CA ASP A 111 16.57 7.29 31.85
C ASP A 111 16.64 7.37 30.31
N GLU A 112 17.85 7.54 29.79
CA GLU A 112 18.18 7.32 28.37
C GLU A 112 17.69 5.92 27.88
N GLU A 113 17.48 4.99 28.81
CA GLU A 113 16.90 3.67 28.57
C GLU A 113 15.41 3.69 28.21
N GLU A 114 14.60 4.59 28.80
CA GLU A 114 13.15 4.69 28.46
C GLU A 114 12.97 5.34 27.08
N MET A 115 13.70 6.41 26.75
CA MET A 115 13.63 7.03 25.43
C MET A 115 14.05 6.06 24.30
N ASN A 116 15.13 5.30 24.53
CA ASN A 116 15.58 4.25 23.61
C ASN A 116 14.58 3.08 23.49
N LYS A 117 13.81 2.77 24.54
CA LYS A 117 12.81 1.70 24.53
C LYS A 117 11.60 2.06 23.68
N TRP A 118 11.08 3.29 23.77
CA TRP A 118 9.99 3.76 22.92
C TRP A 118 10.40 3.81 21.45
N GLN A 119 11.62 4.28 21.18
CA GLN A 119 12.16 4.35 19.82
C GLN A 119 12.38 2.95 19.21
N ARG A 120 12.89 1.99 20.01
CA ARG A 120 13.00 0.58 19.60
C ARG A 120 11.64 -0.08 19.36
N GLN A 121 10.64 0.23 20.19
CA GLN A 121 9.28 -0.30 20.02
C GLN A 121 8.62 0.26 18.77
N GLU A 122 8.84 1.54 18.47
CA GLU A 122 8.36 2.18 17.24
C GLU A 122 9.04 1.59 16.00
N ASP A 123 10.36 1.43 16.01
CA ASP A 123 11.13 0.80 14.93
C ASP A 123 10.68 -0.65 14.68
N GLU A 124 10.42 -1.43 15.74
CA GLU A 124 9.94 -2.80 15.64
C GLU A 124 8.50 -2.86 15.08
N ALA A 125 7.63 -1.95 15.50
CA ALA A 125 6.27 -1.84 14.97
C ALA A 125 6.25 -1.42 13.50
N ILE A 126 7.12 -0.48 13.10
CA ILE A 126 7.29 -0.05 11.70
C ILE A 126 7.83 -1.21 10.87
N LYS A 127 8.87 -1.91 11.35
CA LYS A 127 9.44 -3.08 10.67
C LYS A 127 8.39 -4.17 10.46
N LYS A 128 7.61 -4.50 11.48
CA LYS A 128 6.53 -5.49 11.41
C LYS A 128 5.44 -5.08 10.42
N THR A 129 5.11 -3.79 10.36
CA THR A 129 4.13 -3.27 9.40
C THR A 129 4.66 -3.39 7.97
N ILE A 130 5.92 -3.02 7.74
CA ILE A 130 6.58 -3.16 6.43
C ILE A 130 6.59 -4.63 6.00
N GLU A 131 7.06 -5.54 6.86
CA GLU A 131 7.12 -6.98 6.59
C GLU A 131 5.73 -7.56 6.25
N SER A 132 4.71 -7.25 7.07
CA SER A 132 3.33 -7.65 6.80
C SER A 132 2.77 -7.06 5.51
N THR A 133 3.20 -5.86 5.09
CA THR A 133 2.77 -5.30 3.82
C THR A 133 3.53 -5.88 2.63
N ILE A 134 4.80 -6.24 2.78
CA ILE A 134 5.59 -6.85 1.71
C ILE A 134 5.03 -8.22 1.34
N ASP A 135 4.67 -9.06 2.33
CA ASP A 135 4.04 -10.38 2.08
C ASP A 135 2.73 -10.28 1.27
N ASP A 136 1.97 -9.18 1.39
CA ASP A 136 0.73 -8.93 0.64
C ASP A 136 0.99 -8.48 -0.82
N TYR A 137 2.24 -8.11 -1.16
CA TYR A 137 2.67 -7.58 -2.46
C TYR A 137 3.83 -8.33 -3.11
N GLU A 138 4.42 -9.34 -2.47
CA GLU A 138 5.26 -10.34 -3.12
C GLU A 138 4.37 -11.17 -4.07
N LEU A 139 4.16 -10.62 -5.26
CA LEU A 139 3.70 -11.42 -6.38
C LEU A 139 4.78 -12.48 -6.58
N ASP A 140 4.40 -13.74 -6.51
CA ASP A 140 5.25 -14.87 -6.88
C ASP A 140 5.96 -14.54 -8.21
N ASP A 141 7.24 -14.90 -8.35
CA ASP A 141 8.01 -14.59 -9.56
C ASP A 141 7.27 -15.04 -10.83
N SER A 142 6.50 -16.12 -10.73
CA SER A 142 5.60 -16.61 -11.78
C SER A 142 4.46 -15.64 -12.17
N GLU A 143 3.89 -14.90 -11.22
CA GLU A 143 2.84 -13.90 -11.48
C GLU A 143 3.44 -12.60 -12.02
N ILE A 144 4.66 -12.25 -11.59
CA ILE A 144 5.44 -11.17 -12.19
C ILE A 144 5.72 -11.51 -13.67
N ASP A 145 6.26 -12.70 -13.94
CA ASP A 145 6.59 -13.17 -15.28
C ASP A 145 5.35 -13.22 -16.20
N ARG A 146 4.24 -13.74 -15.67
CA ARG A 146 2.95 -13.74 -16.37
C ARG A 146 2.48 -12.33 -16.74
N ARG A 147 2.70 -11.35 -15.86
CA ARG A 147 2.33 -9.95 -16.10
C ARG A 147 3.26 -9.27 -17.10
N MET A 148 4.56 -9.56 -17.04
CA MET A 148 5.56 -9.07 -17.99
C MET A 148 5.27 -9.61 -19.40
N THR A 149 5.02 -10.92 -19.50
CA THR A 149 4.61 -11.56 -20.75
C THR A 149 3.28 -11.00 -21.28
N ALA A 150 2.30 -10.73 -20.42
CA ALA A 150 1.04 -10.11 -20.82
C ALA A 150 1.19 -8.67 -21.35
N LEU A 151 2.25 -7.96 -20.96
CA LEU A 151 2.63 -6.65 -21.49
C LEU A 151 3.50 -6.74 -22.76
N GLY A 152 3.80 -7.96 -23.23
CA GLY A 152 4.66 -8.20 -24.40
C GLY A 152 6.15 -8.10 -24.09
N LEU A 153 6.54 -8.12 -22.81
CA LEU A 153 7.92 -8.14 -22.36
C LEU A 153 8.29 -9.61 -22.10
N SER A 154 8.66 -10.32 -23.16
CA SER A 154 9.17 -11.70 -23.10
C SER A 154 10.62 -11.71 -22.61
N GLU A 155 11.04 -12.81 -22.00
CA GLU A 155 12.45 -13.06 -21.66
C GLU A 155 13.32 -13.26 -22.91
N ASP A 156 12.71 -13.69 -24.03
CA ASP A 156 13.39 -13.85 -25.32
C ASP A 156 13.51 -12.51 -26.05
N VAL A 157 14.77 -12.11 -26.28
CA VAL A 157 15.16 -10.88 -26.99
C VAL A 157 14.72 -10.90 -28.45
N ASP A 158 14.75 -12.06 -29.12
CA ASP A 158 14.35 -12.17 -30.52
C ASP A 158 12.84 -12.03 -30.67
N GLU A 159 12.07 -12.58 -29.73
CA GLU A 159 10.61 -12.43 -29.68
C GLU A 159 10.24 -10.96 -29.44
N LEU A 160 10.91 -10.29 -28.49
CA LEU A 160 10.76 -8.86 -28.22
C LEU A 160 11.05 -8.02 -29.48
N LEU A 161 12.13 -8.32 -30.18
CA LEU A 161 12.55 -7.61 -31.39
C LEU A 161 11.58 -7.82 -32.57
N ASN A 162 10.86 -8.93 -32.60
CA ASN A 162 9.85 -9.24 -33.61
C ASN A 162 8.48 -8.60 -33.32
N THR A 163 8.27 -8.06 -32.10
CA THR A 163 7.07 -7.25 -31.81
C THR A 163 7.10 -5.88 -32.50
N LEU A 164 8.29 -5.36 -32.82
CA LEU A 164 8.46 -4.11 -33.56
C LEU A 164 8.20 -4.32 -35.06
N THR A 165 7.75 -3.26 -35.73
CA THR A 165 7.67 -3.27 -37.20
C THR A 165 9.07 -3.42 -37.83
N PRO A 166 9.19 -3.92 -39.08
CA PRO A 166 10.49 -4.09 -39.71
C PRO A 166 11.30 -2.78 -39.80
N GLU A 167 10.62 -1.65 -39.96
CA GLU A 167 11.24 -0.31 -40.01
C GLU A 167 11.76 0.13 -38.63
N GLU A 168 10.96 -0.01 -37.58
CA GLU A 168 11.36 0.32 -36.20
C GLU A 168 12.50 -0.56 -35.69
N ARG A 169 12.47 -1.85 -36.07
CA ARG A 169 13.55 -2.79 -35.74
C ARG A 169 14.88 -2.39 -36.37
N GLU A 170 14.85 -1.91 -37.61
CA GLU A 170 16.05 -1.46 -38.29
C GLU A 170 16.59 -0.17 -37.67
N ALA A 171 15.71 0.77 -37.33
CA ALA A 171 16.07 1.99 -36.60
C ALA A 171 16.71 1.67 -35.24
N PHE A 172 16.15 0.72 -34.48
CA PHE A 172 16.73 0.27 -33.20
C PHE A 172 18.12 -0.36 -33.39
N LYS A 173 18.33 -1.18 -34.43
CA LYS A 173 19.63 -1.76 -34.74
C LYS A 173 20.67 -0.71 -35.12
N GLN A 174 20.27 0.31 -35.87
CA GLN A 174 21.15 1.42 -36.24
C GLN A 174 21.55 2.23 -35.00
N LEU A 175 20.57 2.57 -34.15
CA LEU A 175 20.81 3.30 -32.91
C LEU A 175 21.74 2.52 -31.96
N ALA A 176 21.52 1.21 -31.81
CA ALA A 176 22.37 0.37 -30.97
C ALA A 176 23.82 0.29 -31.51
N ALA A 177 23.99 0.23 -32.84
CA ALA A 177 25.31 0.23 -33.47
C ALA A 177 26.02 1.58 -33.34
N GLU A 178 25.29 2.69 -33.44
CA GLU A 178 25.79 4.05 -33.21
C GLU A 178 26.27 4.23 -31.76
N MET A 179 25.45 3.83 -30.78
CA MET A 179 25.81 3.86 -29.36
C MET A 179 27.07 3.02 -29.06
N GLN A 180 27.20 1.84 -29.67
CA GLN A 180 28.39 1.00 -29.52
C GLN A 180 29.64 1.65 -30.14
N GLN A 181 29.49 2.37 -31.26
CA GLN A 181 30.61 3.09 -31.88
C GLN A 181 31.08 4.26 -31.01
N GLU A 182 30.13 4.99 -30.41
CA GLU A 182 30.43 6.08 -29.46
C GLU A 182 31.10 5.55 -28.18
N GLU A 183 30.58 4.45 -27.59
CA GLU A 183 31.14 3.85 -26.38
C GLU A 183 32.56 3.30 -26.61
N LEU A 184 32.79 2.67 -27.76
CA LEU A 184 34.10 2.15 -28.14
C LEU A 184 35.03 3.21 -28.74
N GLY A 185 34.53 4.45 -28.92
CA GLY A 185 35.28 5.57 -29.50
C GLY A 185 35.88 5.28 -30.88
N LEU A 186 35.23 4.40 -31.66
CA LEU A 186 35.75 3.91 -32.95
C LEU A 186 35.77 4.98 -34.05
N ASP A 187 35.04 6.08 -33.84
CA ASP A 187 34.98 7.26 -34.68
C ASP A 187 36.10 8.27 -34.37
N SER A 188 36.71 8.18 -33.18
CA SER A 188 37.84 9.01 -32.77
C SER A 188 39.13 8.58 -33.48
N SER A 189 39.24 8.94 -34.77
CA SER A 189 40.44 8.68 -35.56
C SER A 189 41.66 9.34 -34.92
N CYS A 190 42.51 8.51 -34.32
CA CYS A 190 43.82 8.86 -33.78
C CYS A 190 44.81 9.37 -34.87
N PHE A 191 44.43 9.36 -36.14
CA PHE A 191 45.22 9.89 -37.26
C PHE A 191 44.95 11.36 -37.60
N ASN A 192 43.95 12.03 -36.99
CA ASN A 192 43.67 13.44 -37.27
C ASN A 192 44.54 14.45 -36.48
N LEU A 193 45.41 13.98 -35.58
CA LEU A 193 46.35 14.80 -34.82
C LEU A 193 47.70 14.94 -35.52
N ARG A 194 47.75 15.55 -36.72
CA ARG A 194 48.97 16.19 -37.25
C ARG A 194 48.71 17.00 -38.52
N LYS A 195 48.40 18.29 -38.33
CA LYS A 195 48.81 19.35 -39.27
C LYS A 195 49.24 20.59 -38.50
N LYS A 196 50.54 20.65 -38.18
CA LYS A 196 51.30 21.90 -38.08
C LYS A 196 52.73 21.60 -38.55
#